data_AF-A0A1V5UIQ8-F1
#
_entry.id   AF-A0A1V5UIQ8-F1
#
_cell.length_a   1.000
_cell.length_b   1.000
_cell.length_c   1.000
_cell.angle_alpha   90.00
_cell.angle_beta   90.00
_cell.angle_gamma   90.00
#
_symmetry.space_group_name_H-M   'P 1'
#
loop_
_entity.id
_entity.type
_entity.pdbx_description
1 polymer ?
#
loop_
_entity_poly.entity_id
_entity_poly.type
_entity_poly.pdbx_seq_one_letter_code
_entity_poly.pdbx_strand_id
1 'polypeptide(L)'
;MNTEADRLYFLHTCGWDPAPGERVLSYFVRYTDGSSSEIPIRNGNEIGSWWGGPANNARIAVESSNAVRNPIWLFCFRWKNPHPEKPIRSLDMVSANGPGVPAIVAVTAETRNSKN
;
A
#
# COMPACT_ATOMS: atom_id res chain seq x y z
N MET A 1 9.02 -17.02 8.96
CA MET A 1 8.72 -16.64 10.35
C MET A 1 7.66 -15.56 10.31
N ASN A 2 6.66 -15.62 11.19
CA ASN A 2 5.68 -14.54 11.37
C ASN A 2 6.35 -13.40 12.15
N THR A 3 5.92 -12.15 11.94
CA THR A 3 6.58 -10.96 12.51
C THR A 3 5.56 -9.99 13.10
N GLU A 4 5.85 -9.49 14.30
CA GLU A 4 5.20 -8.32 14.89
C GLU A 4 5.74 -7.05 14.23
N ALA A 5 4.84 -6.16 13.80
CA ALA A 5 5.22 -4.95 13.07
C ALA A 5 4.39 -3.76 13.55
N ASP A 6 5.06 -2.64 13.84
CA ASP A 6 4.40 -1.39 14.22
C ASP A 6 3.72 -0.75 13.00
N ARG A 7 4.33 -0.89 11.81
CA ARG A 7 3.86 -0.31 10.56
C ARG A 7 4.20 -1.18 9.36
N LEU A 8 3.39 -1.05 8.32
CA LEU A 8 3.69 -1.56 6.98
C LEU A 8 3.82 -0.38 6.01
N TYR A 9 4.76 -0.49 5.08
CA TYR A 9 5.00 0.48 4.03
C TYR A 9 4.79 -0.20 2.68
N PHE A 10 3.98 0.42 1.82
CA PHE A 10 3.61 -0.12 0.52
C PHE A 10 4.12 0.79 -0.57
N LEU A 11 5.02 0.29 -1.42
CA LEU A 11 5.45 0.98 -2.64
C LEU A 11 4.59 0.49 -3.80
N HIS A 12 3.70 1.34 -4.27
CA HIS A 12 2.70 0.97 -5.27
C HIS A 12 2.22 2.16 -6.12
N THR A 13 1.48 1.86 -7.17
CA THR A 13 0.81 2.82 -8.06
C THR A 13 -0.40 2.14 -8.70
N CYS A 14 -1.25 2.90 -9.40
CA CYS A 14 -2.30 2.32 -10.25
C CYS A 14 -2.28 2.86 -11.67
N GLY A 15 -2.74 2.05 -12.62
CA GLY A 15 -3.06 2.48 -13.98
C GLY A 15 -4.56 2.71 -14.18
N TRP A 16 -4.89 3.28 -15.33
CA TRP A 16 -6.27 3.49 -15.84
C TRP A 16 -7.13 4.47 -15.03
N ASP A 17 -6.50 5.36 -14.27
CA ASP A 17 -7.08 6.58 -13.67
C ASP A 17 -8.52 6.43 -13.13
N PRO A 18 -8.75 5.53 -12.15
CA PRO A 18 -10.04 5.42 -11.46
C PRO A 18 -10.44 6.76 -10.81
N ALA A 19 -11.72 6.96 -10.48
CA ALA A 19 -12.15 8.22 -9.89
C ALA A 19 -11.50 8.47 -8.51
N PRO A 20 -11.26 9.73 -8.10
CA PRO A 20 -10.78 10.02 -6.75
C PRO A 20 -11.69 9.41 -5.68
N GLY A 21 -11.10 8.73 -4.69
CA GLY A 21 -11.82 8.02 -3.64
C GLY A 21 -12.28 6.61 -4.01
N GLU A 22 -12.26 6.24 -5.29
CA GLU A 22 -12.60 4.90 -5.74
C GLU A 22 -11.57 3.87 -5.25
N ARG A 23 -12.06 2.71 -4.82
CA ARG A 23 -11.20 1.64 -4.31
C ARG A 23 -10.50 0.94 -5.46
N VAL A 24 -9.19 0.80 -5.36
CA VAL A 24 -8.34 0.11 -6.35
C VAL A 24 -8.05 -1.32 -5.88
N LEU A 25 -7.68 -1.47 -4.61
CA LEU A 25 -7.49 -2.77 -3.96
C LEU A 25 -7.77 -2.68 -2.47
N SER A 26 -7.81 -3.84 -1.80
CA SER A 26 -7.67 -3.95 -0.36
C SER A 26 -6.47 -4.84 -0.03
N TYR A 27 -5.67 -4.43 0.95
CA TYR A 27 -4.77 -5.36 1.63
C TYR A 27 -5.49 -5.96 2.84
N PHE A 28 -5.35 -7.26 3.06
CA PHE A 28 -5.80 -7.92 4.28
C PHE A 28 -4.60 -8.43 5.07
N VAL A 29 -4.34 -7.81 6.21
CA VAL A 29 -3.34 -8.28 7.17
C VAL A 29 -3.97 -9.39 7.99
N ARG A 30 -3.50 -10.62 7.82
CA ARG A 30 -3.95 -11.79 8.60
C ARG A 30 -3.01 -12.01 9.77
N TYR A 31 -3.54 -12.10 10.98
CA TYR A 31 -2.75 -12.40 12.16
C TYR A 31 -2.77 -13.89 12.48
N THR A 32 -1.83 -14.34 13.32
CA THR A 32 -1.73 -15.75 13.74
C THR A 32 -2.89 -16.21 14.62
N ASP A 33 -3.57 -15.29 15.32
CA ASP A 33 -4.75 -15.58 16.15
C ASP A 33 -6.03 -15.78 15.32
N GLY A 34 -5.95 -15.68 13.99
CA GLY A 34 -7.08 -15.80 13.07
C GLY A 34 -7.84 -14.50 12.81
N SER A 35 -7.52 -13.41 13.53
CA SER A 35 -8.09 -12.08 13.25
C SER A 35 -7.46 -11.44 12.01
N SER A 36 -8.07 -10.36 11.50
CA SER A 36 -7.56 -9.63 10.35
C SER A 36 -7.87 -8.14 10.40
N SER A 37 -7.03 -7.34 9.74
CA SER A 37 -7.29 -5.92 9.45
C SER A 37 -7.37 -5.68 7.94
N GLU A 38 -8.40 -5.00 7.48
CA GLU A 38 -8.49 -4.52 6.10
C GLU A 38 -7.87 -3.13 5.96
N ILE A 39 -7.11 -2.93 4.88
CA ILE A 39 -6.55 -1.65 4.48
C ILE A 39 -7.12 -1.32 3.09
N PRO A 40 -8.17 -0.48 3.00
CA PRO A 40 -8.71 -0.08 1.71
C PRO A 40 -7.78 0.93 1.06
N ILE A 41 -7.41 0.68 -0.20
CA ILE A 41 -6.53 1.54 -0.98
C ILE A 41 -7.37 2.25 -2.03
N ARG A 42 -7.52 3.57 -1.86
CA ARG A 42 -8.34 4.41 -2.73
C ARG A 42 -7.47 5.35 -3.54
N ASN A 43 -7.83 5.54 -4.80
CA ASN A 43 -7.16 6.50 -5.65
C ASN A 43 -7.29 7.91 -5.08
N GLY A 44 -6.22 8.72 -5.17
CA GLY A 44 -6.18 10.06 -4.61
C GLY A 44 -5.86 10.11 -3.12
N ASN A 45 -5.89 8.98 -2.40
CA ASN A 45 -5.66 8.92 -0.96
C ASN A 45 -4.46 8.06 -0.62
N GLU A 46 -4.61 6.74 -0.64
CA GLU A 46 -3.55 5.80 -0.29
C GLU A 46 -2.66 5.48 -1.50
N ILE A 47 -3.18 5.62 -2.71
CA ILE A 47 -2.46 5.37 -3.96
C ILE A 47 -2.73 6.50 -4.96
N GLY A 48 -1.77 6.77 -5.84
CA GLY A 48 -1.94 7.66 -6.98
C GLY A 48 -1.68 6.95 -8.31
N SER A 49 -1.97 7.65 -9.41
CA SER A 49 -1.77 7.16 -10.77
C SER A 49 -0.29 7.09 -11.15
N TRP A 50 0.05 6.09 -11.96
CA TRP A 50 1.38 5.92 -12.57
C TRP A 50 1.82 7.14 -13.37
N TRP A 51 0.88 7.85 -13.97
CA TRP A 51 1.11 9.07 -14.75
C TRP A 51 1.01 10.36 -13.95
N GLY A 52 0.88 10.22 -12.63
CA GLY A 52 0.81 11.29 -11.67
C GLY A 52 -0.60 11.67 -11.26
N GLY A 53 -0.70 12.25 -10.07
CA GLY A 53 -1.96 12.62 -9.43
C GLY A 53 -1.79 12.72 -7.91
N PRO A 54 -2.83 13.18 -7.19
CA PRO A 54 -2.78 13.28 -5.74
C PRO A 54 -2.71 11.89 -5.08
N ALA A 55 -2.11 11.84 -3.90
CA ALA A 55 -2.21 10.72 -2.98
C ALA A 55 -2.07 11.26 -1.54
N ASN A 56 -3.18 11.70 -0.95
CA ASN A 56 -3.17 12.49 0.30
C ASN A 56 -2.49 11.81 1.50
N ASN A 57 -2.54 10.48 1.54
CA ASN A 57 -2.02 9.66 2.64
C ASN A 57 -0.69 8.98 2.29
N ALA A 58 -0.17 9.17 1.07
CA ALA A 58 1.08 8.61 0.60
C ALA A 58 2.07 9.69 0.15
N ARG A 59 3.32 9.29 -0.09
CA ARG A 59 4.36 10.19 -0.61
C ARG A 59 4.88 9.66 -1.93
N ILE A 60 5.24 10.54 -2.87
CA ILE A 60 6.03 10.14 -4.03
C ILE A 60 7.37 9.63 -3.51
N ALA A 61 7.62 8.34 -3.68
CA ALA A 61 8.83 7.67 -3.21
C ALA A 61 9.81 7.40 -4.35
N VAL A 62 9.30 7.28 -5.57
CA VAL A 62 10.10 7.24 -6.80
C VAL A 62 9.47 8.20 -7.80
N GLU A 63 10.29 9.10 -8.32
CA GLU A 63 9.97 9.90 -9.50
C GLU A 63 10.98 9.56 -10.59
N SER A 64 10.46 9.24 -11.78
CA SER A 64 11.28 8.85 -12.92
C SER A 64 10.57 9.22 -14.22
N SER A 65 11.05 8.70 -15.34
CA SER A 65 10.44 8.83 -16.65
C SER A 65 10.48 7.50 -17.40
N ASN A 66 9.65 7.36 -18.42
CA ASN A 66 9.76 6.29 -19.41
C ASN A 66 9.61 6.87 -20.82
N ALA A 67 9.65 6.02 -21.84
CA ALA A 67 9.56 6.46 -23.25
C ALA A 67 8.23 7.15 -23.62
N VAL A 68 7.19 7.03 -22.79
CA VAL A 68 5.83 7.56 -23.06
C VAL A 68 5.50 8.78 -22.20
N ARG A 69 6.01 8.83 -20.96
CA ARG A 69 5.61 9.83 -19.94
C ARG A 69 6.80 10.25 -19.09
N ASN A 70 6.85 11.55 -18.78
CA ASN A 70 7.72 12.15 -17.79
C ASN A 70 6.94 13.23 -17.02
N PRO A 71 6.75 13.15 -15.69
CA PRO A 71 7.21 12.08 -14.81
C PRO A 71 6.27 10.86 -14.77
N ILE A 72 6.79 9.76 -14.24
CA ILE A 72 6.03 8.63 -13.67
C ILE A 72 6.33 8.54 -12.17
N TRP A 73 5.34 8.13 -11.38
CA TRP A 73 5.45 8.09 -9.92
C TRP A 73 5.14 6.71 -9.34
N LEU A 74 5.91 6.34 -8.30
CA LEU A 74 5.51 5.30 -7.34
C LEU A 74 5.30 5.96 -5.98
N PHE A 75 4.26 5.54 -5.29
CA PHE A 75 3.85 6.10 -4.02
C PHE A 75 4.19 5.15 -2.88
N CYS A 76 4.71 5.69 -1.78
CA CYS A 76 4.87 4.98 -0.52
C CYS A 76 3.74 5.37 0.43
N PHE A 77 2.84 4.42 0.69
CA PHE A 77 1.81 4.54 1.71
C PHE A 77 2.27 3.87 3.00
N ARG A 78 2.16 4.58 4.12
CA ARG A 78 2.48 4.05 5.45
C ARG A 78 1.21 3.75 6.23
N TRP A 79 0.98 2.48 6.51
CA TRP A 79 -0.10 2.03 7.37
C TRP A 79 0.40 1.78 8.80
N LYS A 80 -0.33 2.29 9.78
CA LYS A 80 -0.09 1.98 11.20
C LYS A 80 -0.85 0.71 11.55
N ASN A 81 -0.14 -0.31 12.03
CA ASN A 81 -0.78 -1.52 12.50
C ASN A 81 -1.59 -1.23 13.78
N PRO A 82 -2.91 -1.50 13.82
CA PRO A 82 -3.71 -1.34 15.03
C PRO A 82 -3.38 -2.39 16.09
N HIS A 83 -2.71 -3.48 15.71
CA HIS A 83 -2.34 -4.61 16.57
C HIS A 83 -0.85 -4.96 16.40
N PRO A 84 0.07 -4.05 16.79
CA PRO A 84 1.51 -4.27 16.63
C PRO A 84 2.03 -5.51 17.35
N GLU A 85 1.38 -5.89 18.46
CA GLU A 85 1.68 -7.07 19.28
C GLU A 85 1.25 -8.40 18.66
N LYS A 86 0.46 -8.38 17.59
CA LYS A 86 -0.01 -9.61 16.93
C LYS A 86 0.92 -9.97 15.78
N PRO A 87 1.55 -11.17 15.80
CA PRO A 87 2.34 -11.61 14.67
C PRO A 87 1.50 -11.69 13.39
N ILE A 88 1.99 -11.05 12.33
CA ILE A 88 1.38 -11.11 11.01
C ILE A 88 1.73 -12.47 10.40
N ARG A 89 0.69 -13.21 10.01
CA ARG A 89 0.76 -14.51 9.34
C ARG A 89 0.89 -14.36 7.83
N SER A 90 0.06 -13.51 7.23
CA SER A 90 0.07 -13.26 5.79
C SER A 90 -0.51 -11.89 5.45
N LEU A 91 -0.23 -11.45 4.23
CA LEU A 91 -0.80 -10.26 3.63
C LEU A 91 -1.49 -10.70 2.32
N ASP A 92 -2.81 -10.59 2.26
CA ASP A 92 -3.55 -10.84 1.04
C ASP A 92 -3.74 -9.53 0.27
N MET A 93 -3.69 -9.61 -1.05
CA MET A 93 -3.89 -8.47 -1.95
C MET A 93 -5.08 -8.78 -2.85
N VAL A 94 -6.15 -8.02 -2.69
CA VAL A 94 -7.42 -8.30 -3.39
C VAL A 94 -7.78 -7.09 -4.24
N SER A 95 -7.84 -7.29 -5.56
CA SER A 95 -8.33 -6.28 -6.49
C SER A 95 -9.76 -5.88 -6.14
N ALA A 96 -10.08 -4.59 -6.24
CA ALA A 96 -11.45 -4.12 -6.11
C ALA A 96 -12.34 -4.52 -7.30
N ASN A 97 -11.76 -5.12 -8.35
CA ASN A 97 -12.41 -5.42 -9.62
C ASN A 97 -13.09 -4.18 -10.25
N GLY A 98 -12.45 -3.02 -10.05
CA GLY A 98 -12.85 -1.73 -10.60
C GLY A 98 -11.99 -1.30 -11.78
N PRO A 99 -12.12 -0.04 -12.24
CA PRO A 99 -11.39 0.47 -13.40
C PRO A 99 -9.88 0.60 -13.16
N GLY A 100 -9.45 0.81 -11.92
CA GLY A 100 -8.04 0.94 -11.58
C GLY A 100 -7.31 -0.40 -11.53
N VAL A 101 -6.16 -0.50 -12.20
CA VAL A 101 -5.27 -1.67 -12.11
C VAL A 101 -4.10 -1.36 -11.18
N PRO A 102 -3.97 -2.06 -10.03
CA PRO A 102 -2.87 -1.82 -9.11
C PRO A 102 -1.56 -2.47 -9.57
N ALA A 103 -0.44 -1.79 -9.34
CA ALA A 103 0.90 -2.33 -9.44
C ALA A 103 1.63 -2.15 -8.11
N ILE A 104 2.17 -3.24 -7.56
CA ILE A 104 2.82 -3.27 -6.25
C ILE A 104 4.26 -3.69 -6.46
N VAL A 105 5.18 -2.82 -6.03
CA VAL A 105 6.62 -3.01 -6.24
C VAL A 105 7.27 -3.61 -5.01
N ALA A 106 6.89 -3.14 -3.81
CA ALA A 106 7.44 -3.64 -2.56
C ALA A 106 6.49 -3.44 -1.38
N VAL A 107 6.64 -4.28 -0.36
CA VAL A 107 6.07 -4.11 0.97
C VAL A 107 7.14 -4.37 2.00
N THR A 108 7.27 -3.50 3.00
CA THR A 108 8.21 -3.70 4.11
C THR A 108 7.56 -3.43 5.47
N ALA A 109 8.10 -4.06 6.50
CA ALA A 109 7.64 -3.92 7.88
C ALA A 109 8.65 -3.11 8.69
N GLU A 110 8.14 -2.16 9.46
CA GLU A 110 8.89 -1.54 10.56
C GLU A 110 8.59 -2.32 11.83
N THR A 111 9.60 -3.01 12.34
CA THR A 111 9.55 -3.71 13.61
C THR A 111 10.14 -2.83 14.71
N ARG A 112 9.67 -3.02 15.93
CA ARG A 112 10.23 -2.32 17.09
C ARG A 112 11.63 -2.88 17.33
N ASN A 113 12.66 -2.04 17.20
CA ASN A 113 14.00 -2.43 17.62
C ASN A 113 13.97 -2.63 19.15
N SER A 114 14.16 -3.87 19.60
CA SER A 114 14.50 -4.13 21.00
C SER A 114 15.87 -3.49 21.26
N LYS A 115 15.87 -2.27 21.82
CA LYS A 115 17.08 -1.75 22.46
C LYS A 115 17.31 -2.60 23.71
N ASN A 116 18.41 -3.35 23.72
CA ASN A 116 19.03 -3.87 24.94
C ASN A 116 19.38 -2.73 25.88
#